data_AF-A0A6A6V5C9-F1
#
_entry.id   AF-A0A6A6V5C9-F1
#
_cell.length_a   1.000
_cell.length_b   1.000
_cell.length_c   1.000
_cell.angle_alpha   90.00
_cell.angle_beta   90.00
_cell.angle_gamma   90.00
#
_symmetry.space_group_name_H-M   'P 1'
#
loop_
_entity.id
_entity.type
_entity.pdbx_description
1 polymer ?
#
loop_
_entity_poly.entity_id
_entity_poly.type
_entity_poly.pdbx_seq_one_letter_code
_entity_poly.pdbx_strand_id
1 'polypeptide(L)'
;MPPRKPAPKSKSAKSKLSGRNNTGNEAEIAYPASVTLQQALLNIFKDAFSMRFESDIQPLLQEVKGHLYNRDFLTAFGRSEYLEAYAARWSPSRALGYLQLLAQLEEIQPILATKEKPVKIVCLGGGAGAEVVALGGLLHFLHDTPEHVGKPNKFEVVAIDIADWSPVIDQLAKSVVSEPVLSKYASAAAKEANAPLLPSDDFIVAFHRHDVLNADFSDLGPLLDGASLTTIMFTLNELYSTSVSLTQKFLLNLTARLPTGALLLVVDSPGSYSTVSLNGTEKKYPMQWLLDHTLLRETRTGGAPWQKLAEEESKWFRLAASLRYPIELENMRFQLHLYRRTL
;
A
#
# COMPACT_ATOMS: atom_id res chain seq x y z
N MET A 1 -69.98 38.94 19.09
CA MET A 1 -69.52 37.98 20.11
C MET A 1 -69.43 36.59 19.47
N PRO A 2 -68.57 35.68 19.94
CA PRO A 2 -67.10 35.51 19.89
C PRO A 2 -66.72 34.65 18.62
N PRO A 3 -65.54 34.01 18.40
CA PRO A 3 -64.45 33.68 19.32
C PRO A 3 -63.00 33.91 18.88
N ARG A 4 -62.13 33.68 19.87
CA ARG A 4 -60.69 33.86 19.98
C ARG A 4 -59.87 32.99 19.01
N LYS A 5 -58.72 33.55 18.60
CA LYS A 5 -57.63 32.85 17.90
C LYS A 5 -57.12 31.64 18.69
N PRO A 6 -56.83 30.50 18.04
CA PRO A 6 -56.13 29.39 18.68
C PRO A 6 -54.61 29.64 18.75
N ALA A 7 -54.01 29.20 19.85
CA ALA A 7 -52.57 29.20 20.12
C ALA A 7 -51.81 28.23 19.20
N PRO A 8 -50.50 28.46 18.93
CA PRO A 8 -49.71 27.58 18.09
C PRO A 8 -49.40 26.24 18.79
N LYS A 9 -49.55 25.15 18.03
CA LYS A 9 -49.27 23.77 18.45
C LYS A 9 -47.78 23.54 18.70
N SER A 10 -47.51 22.71 19.71
CA SER A 10 -46.21 22.24 20.16
C SER A 10 -45.39 21.57 19.04
N LYS A 11 -44.09 21.91 18.98
CA LYS A 11 -43.10 21.19 18.17
C LYS A 11 -42.80 19.84 18.84
N SER A 12 -42.93 18.78 18.07
CA SER A 12 -42.52 17.42 18.44
C SER A 12 -41.01 17.36 18.69
N ALA A 13 -40.65 16.74 19.81
CA ALA A 13 -39.27 16.50 20.21
C ALA A 13 -38.58 15.54 19.23
N LYS A 14 -37.55 16.01 18.53
CA LYS A 14 -36.55 15.13 17.89
C LYS A 14 -35.65 14.59 19.00
N SER A 15 -35.61 13.26 19.14
CA SER A 15 -34.67 12.57 20.01
C SER A 15 -33.24 12.92 19.57
N LYS A 16 -32.51 13.61 20.44
CA LYS A 16 -31.05 13.72 20.33
C LYS A 16 -30.47 12.35 20.67
N LEU A 17 -30.10 11.57 19.66
CA LEU A 17 -29.09 10.54 19.86
C LEU A 17 -27.78 11.28 20.19
N SER A 18 -27.45 11.21 21.46
CA SER A 18 -26.16 11.58 22.03
C SER A 18 -25.05 10.90 21.23
N GLY A 19 -24.36 11.69 20.41
CA GLY A 19 -23.05 11.33 19.88
C GLY A 19 -22.11 11.18 21.06
N ARG A 20 -21.90 9.94 21.49
CA ARG A 20 -20.86 9.60 22.45
C ARG A 20 -19.54 9.84 21.73
N ASN A 21 -18.96 11.02 21.97
CA ASN A 21 -17.59 11.32 21.61
C ASN A 21 -16.71 10.24 22.26
N ASN A 22 -16.29 9.28 21.45
CA ASN A 22 -15.31 8.28 21.84
C ASN A 22 -13.94 8.95 21.73
N THR A 23 -13.65 9.91 22.61
CA THR A 23 -12.28 10.32 22.92
C THR A 23 -11.69 9.24 23.83
N GLY A 24 -11.55 8.04 23.27
CA GLY A 24 -10.61 7.08 23.82
C GLY A 24 -9.23 7.60 23.47
N ASN A 25 -8.35 7.73 24.47
CA ASN A 25 -6.92 7.81 24.25
C ASN A 25 -6.54 6.61 23.37
N GLU A 26 -6.37 6.82 22.07
CA GLU A 26 -5.62 5.91 21.21
C GLU A 26 -4.23 5.88 21.82
N ALA A 27 -3.95 4.86 22.63
CA ALA A 27 -2.60 4.60 23.12
C ALA A 27 -1.69 4.63 21.89
N GLU A 28 -0.64 5.47 21.91
CA GLU A 28 0.37 5.49 20.85
C GLU A 28 0.91 4.07 20.72
N ILE A 29 0.43 3.35 19.70
CA ILE A 29 0.93 2.02 19.37
C ILE A 29 2.39 2.23 19.01
N ALA A 30 3.29 1.62 19.80
CA ALA A 30 4.72 1.72 19.57
C ALA A 30 5.02 1.31 18.11
N TYR A 31 5.68 2.22 17.38
CA TYR A 31 6.11 1.95 16.02
C TYR A 31 7.25 0.91 16.08
N PRO A 32 7.15 -0.22 15.36
CA PRO A 32 8.14 -1.29 15.48
C PRO A 32 9.51 -0.87 14.92
N ALA A 33 9.53 -0.17 13.79
CA ALA A 33 10.74 0.42 13.25
C ALA A 33 11.16 1.70 13.98
N SER A 34 12.47 1.84 14.21
CA SER A 34 13.06 3.03 14.81
C SER A 34 12.79 4.28 13.96
N VAL A 35 12.74 5.46 14.62
CA VAL A 35 12.64 6.75 13.92
C VAL A 35 13.81 6.93 12.93
N THR A 36 14.98 6.38 13.25
CA THR A 36 16.16 6.40 12.36
C THR A 36 15.88 5.66 11.06
N LEU A 37 15.31 4.44 11.11
CA LEU A 37 14.93 3.69 9.91
C LEU A 37 13.85 4.41 9.11
N GLN A 38 12.82 4.93 9.78
CA GLN A 38 11.77 5.71 9.11
C GLN A 38 12.36 6.93 8.37
N GLN A 39 13.28 7.66 9.01
CA GLN A 39 13.95 8.80 8.39
C GLN A 39 14.84 8.37 7.23
N ALA A 40 15.51 7.22 7.31
CA ALA A 40 16.29 6.67 6.20
C ALA A 40 15.40 6.38 4.97
N LEU A 41 14.21 5.80 5.17
CA LEU A 41 13.26 5.59 4.07
C LEU A 41 12.77 6.89 3.46
N LEU A 42 12.50 7.93 4.26
CA LEU A 42 12.15 9.25 3.74
C LEU A 42 13.31 9.87 2.94
N ASN A 43 14.56 9.67 3.39
CA ASN A 43 15.73 10.17 2.70
C ASN A 43 15.91 9.51 1.32
N ILE A 44 15.56 8.23 1.17
CA ILE A 44 15.55 7.55 -0.13
C ILE A 44 14.67 8.31 -1.14
N PHE A 45 13.43 8.65 -0.79
CA PHE A 45 12.56 9.44 -1.66
C PHE A 45 13.10 10.86 -1.89
N LYS A 46 13.57 11.52 -0.82
CA LYS A 46 14.12 12.87 -0.90
C LYS A 46 15.27 12.96 -1.89
N ASP A 47 16.20 12.00 -1.83
CA ASP A 47 17.42 12.04 -2.62
C ASP A 47 17.15 11.57 -4.06
N ALA A 48 16.32 10.53 -4.23
CA ALA A 48 15.87 10.04 -5.53
C ALA A 48 15.16 11.11 -6.36
N PHE A 49 14.38 11.99 -5.72
CA PHE A 49 13.61 13.04 -6.38
C PHE A 49 14.09 14.45 -6.01
N SER A 50 15.38 14.58 -5.66
CA SER A 50 15.99 15.85 -5.23
C SER A 50 15.72 17.02 -6.18
N MET A 51 15.77 16.78 -7.50
CA MET A 51 15.46 17.77 -8.54
C MET A 51 14.05 18.37 -8.41
N ARG A 52 13.07 17.61 -7.89
CA ARG A 52 11.70 18.09 -7.68
C ARG A 52 11.59 19.05 -6.50
N PHE A 53 12.60 19.10 -5.64
CA PHE A 53 12.66 19.98 -4.49
C PHE A 53 13.58 21.20 -4.68
N GLU A 54 14.26 21.31 -5.82
CA GLU A 54 15.10 22.48 -6.15
C GLU A 54 14.27 23.73 -6.45
N SER A 55 13.04 23.54 -6.94
CA SER A 55 12.06 24.58 -7.20
C SER A 55 10.74 24.29 -6.47
N ASP A 56 9.81 25.25 -6.49
CA ASP A 56 8.47 25.02 -5.96
C ASP A 56 7.74 23.92 -6.75
N ILE A 57 7.54 22.78 -6.10
CA ILE A 57 6.84 21.61 -6.65
C ILE A 57 5.31 21.80 -6.67
N GLN A 58 4.76 22.79 -5.97
CA GLN A 58 3.30 22.92 -5.79
C GLN A 58 2.51 23.05 -7.10
N PRO A 59 2.91 23.84 -8.11
CA PRO A 59 2.17 23.92 -9.37
C PRO A 59 2.03 22.55 -10.04
N LEU A 60 3.13 21.79 -10.10
CA LEU A 60 3.16 20.44 -10.66
C LEU A 60 2.24 19.49 -9.89
N LEU A 61 2.27 19.55 -8.55
CA LEU A 61 1.38 18.75 -7.71
C LEU A 61 -0.10 19.10 -7.93
N GLN A 62 -0.44 20.35 -8.21
CA GLN A 62 -1.82 20.74 -8.50
C GLN A 62 -2.30 20.19 -9.85
N GLU A 63 -1.43 20.16 -10.87
CA GLU A 63 -1.74 19.50 -12.14
C GLU A 63 -2.03 18.02 -11.93
N VAL A 64 -1.13 17.30 -11.25
CA VAL A 64 -1.32 15.87 -10.96
C VAL A 64 -2.60 15.64 -10.14
N LYS A 65 -2.85 16.43 -9.09
CA LYS A 65 -4.09 16.37 -8.30
C LYS A 65 -5.33 16.59 -9.17
N GLY A 66 -5.29 17.52 -10.11
CA GLY A 66 -6.38 17.78 -11.06
C GLY A 66 -6.70 16.56 -11.90
N HIS A 67 -5.69 15.92 -12.50
CA HIS A 67 -5.88 14.69 -13.27
C HIS A 67 -6.41 13.53 -12.40
N LEU A 68 -5.86 13.33 -11.20
CA LEU A 68 -6.34 12.31 -10.26
C LEU A 68 -7.80 12.53 -9.84
N TYR A 69 -8.18 13.78 -9.56
CA TYR A 69 -9.57 14.14 -9.22
C TYR A 69 -10.54 13.81 -10.35
N ASN A 70 -10.12 14.06 -11.60
CA ASN A 70 -10.90 13.74 -12.80
C ASN A 70 -10.82 12.26 -13.21
N ARG A 71 -10.10 11.42 -12.44
CA ARG A 71 -9.80 10.01 -12.77
C ARG A 71 -9.12 9.84 -14.14
N ASP A 72 -8.40 10.86 -14.58
CA ASP A 72 -7.58 10.85 -15.79
C ASP A 72 -6.18 10.30 -15.47
N PHE A 73 -6.13 9.00 -15.13
CA PHE A 73 -4.89 8.33 -14.74
C PHE A 73 -3.88 8.26 -15.87
N LEU A 74 -4.35 8.17 -17.12
CA LEU A 74 -3.49 8.14 -18.30
C LEU A 74 -2.65 9.42 -18.39
N THR A 75 -3.27 10.58 -18.19
CA THR A 75 -2.51 11.84 -18.18
C THR A 75 -1.74 12.01 -16.88
N ALA A 76 -2.33 11.69 -15.71
CA ALA A 76 -1.67 11.80 -14.41
C ALA A 76 -0.35 11.02 -14.35
N PHE A 77 -0.26 9.90 -15.07
CA PHE A 77 0.90 9.01 -15.08
C PHE A 77 1.57 8.89 -16.46
N GLY A 78 1.27 9.83 -17.37
CA GLY A 78 1.77 9.82 -18.75
C GLY A 78 3.10 10.54 -18.95
N ARG A 79 3.62 11.25 -17.93
CA ARG A 79 4.84 12.08 -18.00
C ARG A 79 5.76 11.78 -16.83
N SER A 80 7.06 11.65 -17.09
CA SER A 80 8.08 11.38 -16.06
C SER A 80 8.05 12.39 -14.91
N GLU A 81 7.86 13.68 -15.21
CA GLU A 81 7.76 14.73 -14.19
C GLU A 81 6.56 14.53 -13.26
N TYR A 82 5.42 14.05 -13.78
CA TYR A 82 4.25 13.76 -12.96
C TYR A 82 4.43 12.50 -12.12
N LEU A 83 5.07 11.46 -12.68
CA LEU A 83 5.41 10.25 -11.93
C LEU A 83 6.33 10.58 -10.75
N GLU A 84 7.40 11.34 -10.99
CA GLU A 84 8.33 11.75 -9.94
C GLU A 84 7.66 12.66 -8.92
N ALA A 85 6.84 13.63 -9.34
CA ALA A 85 6.10 14.48 -8.41
C ALA A 85 5.10 13.68 -7.56
N TYR A 86 4.43 12.70 -8.17
CA TYR A 86 3.53 11.80 -7.46
C TYR A 86 4.28 10.96 -6.43
N ALA A 87 5.36 10.29 -6.87
CA ALA A 87 6.18 9.46 -6.02
C ALA A 87 6.79 10.28 -4.88
N ALA A 88 7.29 11.49 -5.14
CA ALA A 88 7.83 12.38 -4.13
C ALA A 88 6.79 12.83 -3.08
N ARG A 89 5.51 12.97 -3.47
CA ARG A 89 4.45 13.51 -2.60
C ARG A 89 3.67 12.47 -1.81
N TRP A 90 3.32 11.34 -2.42
CA TRP A 90 2.37 10.40 -1.84
C TRP A 90 3.02 9.07 -1.42
N SER A 91 4.13 8.67 -2.03
CA SER A 91 4.79 7.42 -1.69
C SER A 91 5.52 7.41 -0.33
N PRO A 92 6.17 8.47 0.16
CA PRO A 92 6.95 8.42 1.40
C PRO A 92 6.10 8.08 2.62
N SER A 93 4.98 8.78 2.81
CA SER A 93 4.03 8.50 3.90
C SER A 93 3.45 7.09 3.82
N ARG A 94 3.11 6.63 2.60
CA ARG A 94 2.60 5.29 2.36
C ARG A 94 3.65 4.23 2.65
N ALA A 95 4.90 4.43 2.27
CA ALA A 95 6.00 3.51 2.53
C ALA A 95 6.19 3.28 4.04
N LEU A 96 6.15 4.34 4.85
CA LEU A 96 6.18 4.22 6.31
C LEU A 96 4.95 3.46 6.82
N GLY A 97 3.76 3.82 6.36
CA GLY A 97 2.52 3.10 6.70
C GLY A 97 2.57 1.61 6.40
N TYR A 98 3.07 1.24 5.22
CA TYR A 98 3.24 -0.14 4.78
C TYR A 98 4.30 -0.87 5.59
N LEU A 99 5.44 -0.23 5.91
CA LEU A 99 6.45 -0.81 6.79
C LEU A 99 5.86 -1.15 8.16
N GLN A 100 5.16 -0.21 8.80
CA GLN A 100 4.55 -0.46 10.10
C GLN A 100 3.53 -1.61 10.01
N LEU A 101 2.68 -1.58 9.00
CA LEU A 101 1.66 -2.59 8.77
C LEU A 101 2.31 -3.98 8.63
N LEU A 102 3.28 -4.13 7.73
CA LEU A 102 3.94 -5.40 7.47
C LEU A 102 4.74 -5.90 8.69
N ALA A 103 5.43 -5.00 9.41
CA ALA A 103 6.18 -5.37 10.61
C ALA A 103 5.27 -5.81 11.78
N GLN A 104 4.00 -5.39 11.81
CA GLN A 104 3.05 -5.73 12.88
C GLN A 104 2.14 -6.93 12.57
N LEU A 105 2.05 -7.34 11.30
CA LEU A 105 1.25 -8.52 10.94
C LEU A 105 2.00 -9.79 11.35
N GLU A 106 1.54 -10.44 12.42
CA GLU A 106 2.15 -11.68 12.93
C GLU A 106 2.05 -12.81 11.89
N GLU A 107 0.97 -12.84 11.12
CA GLU A 107 0.65 -13.90 10.17
C GLU A 107 1.59 -13.92 8.95
N ILE A 108 2.25 -12.80 8.64
CA ILE A 108 3.22 -12.75 7.53
C ILE A 108 4.63 -13.17 7.98
N GLN A 109 4.96 -13.03 9.26
CA GLN A 109 6.32 -13.29 9.78
C GLN A 109 6.85 -14.69 9.44
N PRO A 110 6.07 -15.79 9.53
CA PRO A 110 6.56 -17.12 9.18
C PRO A 110 7.02 -17.24 7.73
N ILE A 111 6.42 -16.47 6.83
CA ILE A 111 6.77 -16.49 5.41
C ILE A 111 8.02 -15.65 5.14
N LEU A 112 8.19 -14.54 5.86
CA LEU A 112 9.35 -13.67 5.72
C LEU A 112 10.63 -14.28 6.31
N ALA A 113 10.50 -15.23 7.24
CA ALA A 113 11.63 -15.86 7.95
C ALA A 113 12.16 -17.16 7.30
N THR A 114 11.75 -17.48 6.07
CA THR A 114 12.21 -18.70 5.37
C THR A 114 13.68 -18.62 4.97
N LYS A 115 14.41 -19.74 5.11
CA LYS A 115 15.87 -19.81 4.93
C LYS A 115 16.31 -20.46 3.62
N GLU A 116 15.39 -21.09 2.89
CA GLU A 116 15.75 -21.98 1.78
C GLU A 116 15.80 -21.27 0.43
N LYS A 117 14.98 -20.22 0.25
CA LYS A 117 14.82 -19.49 -1.00
C LYS A 117 14.51 -18.02 -0.74
N PRO A 118 14.85 -17.11 -1.66
CA PRO A 118 14.35 -15.73 -1.60
C PRO A 118 12.83 -15.70 -1.46
N VAL A 119 12.34 -14.77 -0.65
CA VAL A 119 10.90 -14.51 -0.51
C VAL A 119 10.48 -13.68 -1.70
N LYS A 120 9.73 -14.30 -2.61
CA LYS A 120 9.15 -13.58 -3.75
C LYS A 120 7.86 -12.86 -3.32
N ILE A 121 7.82 -11.56 -3.57
CA ILE A 121 6.73 -10.65 -3.21
C ILE A 121 6.23 -9.96 -4.47
N VAL A 122 4.95 -10.08 -4.78
CA VAL A 122 4.35 -9.46 -5.97
C VAL A 122 3.43 -8.32 -5.56
N CYS A 123 3.75 -7.11 -6.00
CA CYS A 123 3.01 -5.87 -5.70
C CYS A 123 2.15 -5.44 -6.88
N LEU A 124 0.84 -5.69 -6.80
CA LEU A 124 -0.14 -5.35 -7.84
C LEU A 124 -0.64 -3.92 -7.62
N GLY A 125 -0.34 -3.03 -8.57
CA GLY A 125 -0.50 -1.58 -8.43
C GLY A 125 0.64 -0.91 -7.66
N GLY A 126 1.81 -1.58 -7.56
CA GLY A 126 2.96 -1.13 -6.78
C GLY A 126 3.83 -0.06 -7.46
N GLY A 127 3.36 0.57 -8.54
CA GLY A 127 4.19 1.35 -9.45
C GLY A 127 4.87 2.58 -8.85
N ALA A 128 4.21 3.30 -7.93
CA ALA A 128 4.78 4.51 -7.34
C ALA A 128 5.90 4.26 -6.30
N GLY A 129 6.30 2.99 -6.08
CA GLY A 129 7.48 2.60 -5.31
C GLY A 129 7.36 2.66 -3.79
N ALA A 130 6.18 2.98 -3.25
CA ALA A 130 5.93 2.96 -1.80
C ALA A 130 6.15 1.57 -1.19
N GLU A 131 5.63 0.52 -1.84
CA GLU A 131 5.81 -0.86 -1.38
C GLU A 131 7.27 -1.31 -1.52
N VAL A 132 7.98 -0.92 -2.58
CA VAL A 132 9.40 -1.24 -2.76
C VAL A 132 10.24 -0.70 -1.60
N VAL A 133 10.10 0.59 -1.27
CA VAL A 133 10.86 1.19 -0.17
C VAL A 133 10.43 0.63 1.19
N ALA A 134 9.14 0.34 1.38
CA ALA A 134 8.64 -0.30 2.60
C ALA A 134 9.22 -1.72 2.80
N LEU A 135 9.31 -2.51 1.73
CA LEU A 135 9.87 -3.86 1.75
C LEU A 135 11.39 -3.85 1.98
N GLY A 136 12.11 -2.87 1.42
CA GLY A 136 13.52 -2.64 1.76
C GLY A 136 13.69 -2.30 3.25
N GLY A 137 12.85 -1.41 3.79
CA GLY A 137 12.83 -1.11 5.21
C GLY A 137 12.47 -2.32 6.09
N LEU A 138 11.54 -3.15 5.63
CA LEU A 138 11.12 -4.35 6.34
C LEU A 138 12.25 -5.37 6.39
N LEU A 139 12.96 -5.57 5.28
CA LEU A 139 14.08 -6.50 5.25
C LEU A 139 15.23 -6.03 6.15
N HIS A 140 15.54 -4.74 6.14
CA HIS A 140 16.51 -4.14 7.05
C HIS A 140 16.09 -4.33 8.52
N PHE A 141 14.83 -4.03 8.84
CA PHE A 141 14.27 -4.27 10.17
C PHE A 141 14.40 -5.74 10.61
N LEU A 142 14.16 -6.68 9.70
CA LEU A 142 14.34 -8.11 9.97
C LEU A 142 15.82 -8.47 10.17
N HIS A 143 16.76 -7.91 9.43
CA HIS A 143 18.20 -8.17 9.64
C HIS A 143 18.68 -7.72 11.03
N ASP A 144 18.12 -6.63 11.55
CA ASP A 144 18.45 -6.07 12.88
C ASP A 144 17.71 -6.76 14.04
N THR A 145 16.62 -7.47 13.76
CA THR A 145 15.78 -8.11 14.78
C THR A 145 16.48 -9.38 15.31
N PRO A 146 16.74 -9.52 16.62
CA PRO A 146 17.52 -10.63 17.19
C PRO A 146 17.05 -12.04 16.78
N GLU A 147 15.74 -12.23 16.64
CA GLU A 147 15.12 -13.49 16.21
C GLU A 147 15.46 -13.87 14.76
N HIS A 148 15.97 -12.92 13.98
CA HIS A 148 16.26 -13.02 12.56
C HIS A 148 17.74 -12.76 12.21
N VAL A 149 18.54 -12.28 13.16
CA VAL A 149 19.99 -12.10 12.99
C VAL A 149 20.64 -13.39 12.47
N GLY A 150 21.43 -13.25 11.40
CA GLY A 150 22.12 -14.37 10.75
C GLY A 150 21.25 -15.26 9.85
N LYS A 151 19.98 -14.90 9.62
CA LYS A 151 19.15 -15.54 8.59
C LYS A 151 19.35 -14.82 7.25
N PRO A 152 19.68 -15.52 6.15
CA PRO A 152 19.83 -14.92 4.83
C PRO A 152 18.44 -14.64 4.24
N ASN A 153 17.70 -13.72 4.83
CA ASN A 153 16.43 -13.27 4.27
C ASN A 153 16.78 -12.42 3.04
N LYS A 154 16.25 -12.84 1.88
CA LYS A 154 16.39 -12.11 0.62
C LYS A 154 15.00 -11.88 0.05
N PHE A 155 14.74 -10.68 -0.42
CA PHE A 155 13.46 -10.36 -1.07
C PHE A 155 13.66 -10.22 -2.58
N GLU A 156 12.80 -10.91 -3.33
CA GLU A 156 12.61 -10.71 -4.76
C GLU A 156 11.26 -10.02 -4.95
N VAL A 157 11.28 -8.73 -5.26
CA VAL A 157 10.09 -7.90 -5.39
C VAL A 157 9.74 -7.72 -6.86
N VAL A 158 8.51 -8.09 -7.22
CA VAL A 158 7.94 -7.88 -8.56
C VAL A 158 6.85 -6.83 -8.44
N ALA A 159 7.11 -5.63 -8.94
CA ALA A 159 6.11 -4.55 -9.00
C ALA A 159 5.40 -4.56 -10.36
N ILE A 160 4.07 -4.55 -10.36
CA ILE A 160 3.25 -4.56 -11.57
C ILE A 160 2.31 -3.36 -11.56
N ASP A 161 2.30 -2.59 -12.63
CA ASP A 161 1.40 -1.44 -12.79
C ASP A 161 1.05 -1.20 -14.27
N ILE A 162 -0.06 -0.50 -14.53
CA ILE A 162 -0.49 -0.18 -15.90
C ILE A 162 0.31 0.99 -16.48
N ALA A 163 0.70 1.95 -15.64
CA ALA A 163 1.55 3.07 -16.04
C ALA A 163 3.02 2.67 -16.04
N ASP A 164 3.83 3.39 -16.81
CA ASP A 164 5.26 3.09 -16.94
C ASP A 164 6.07 3.72 -15.80
N TRP A 165 6.14 3.01 -14.67
CA TRP A 165 6.87 3.46 -13.49
C TRP A 165 8.34 3.02 -13.47
N SER A 166 8.86 2.40 -14.54
CA SER A 166 10.24 1.91 -14.59
C SER A 166 11.27 2.92 -14.06
N PRO A 167 11.28 4.20 -14.51
CA PRO A 167 12.27 5.17 -14.02
C PRO A 167 12.19 5.43 -12.51
N VAL A 168 10.97 5.42 -11.95
CA VAL A 168 10.72 5.64 -10.51
C VAL A 168 11.16 4.42 -9.71
N ILE A 169 10.76 3.22 -10.14
CA ILE A 169 11.11 1.96 -9.47
C ILE A 169 12.62 1.72 -9.52
N ASP A 170 13.26 1.87 -10.68
CA ASP A 170 14.69 1.66 -10.84
C ASP A 170 15.50 2.61 -9.94
N GLN A 171 15.09 3.89 -9.89
CA GLN A 171 15.76 4.88 -9.04
C GLN A 171 15.60 4.56 -7.55
N LEU A 172 14.40 4.18 -7.11
CA LEU A 172 14.13 3.85 -5.70
C LEU A 172 14.81 2.55 -5.28
N ALA A 173 14.72 1.50 -6.10
CA ALA A 173 15.40 0.23 -5.86
C ALA A 173 16.92 0.42 -5.79
N LYS A 174 17.51 1.18 -6.71
CA LYS A 174 18.94 1.54 -6.67
C LYS A 174 19.29 2.29 -5.39
N SER A 175 18.45 3.22 -4.95
CA SER A 175 18.69 4.02 -3.74
C SER A 175 18.62 3.20 -2.45
N VAL A 176 17.86 2.10 -2.42
CA VAL A 176 17.85 1.14 -1.30
C VAL A 176 19.19 0.43 -1.13
N VAL A 177 19.85 0.09 -2.25
CA VAL A 177 21.07 -0.75 -2.25
C VAL A 177 22.36 0.03 -2.52
N SER A 178 22.29 1.36 -2.60
CA SER A 178 23.44 2.24 -2.82
C SER A 178 23.70 3.10 -1.60
N GLU A 179 24.96 3.47 -1.39
CA GLU A 179 25.33 4.45 -0.38
C GLU A 179 24.64 5.81 -0.63
N PRO A 180 24.06 6.44 0.40
CA PRO A 180 23.50 7.78 0.29
C PRO A 180 24.53 8.81 -0.17
N VAL A 181 24.06 9.81 -0.94
CA VAL A 181 24.90 10.93 -1.34
C VAL A 181 25.09 11.87 -0.15
N LEU A 182 26.33 12.00 0.31
CA LEU A 182 26.68 12.89 1.40
C LEU A 182 26.97 14.32 0.92
N SER A 183 26.68 15.30 1.78
CA SER A 183 27.14 16.68 1.58
C SER A 183 28.67 16.74 1.53
N LYS A 184 29.22 17.65 0.72
CA LYS A 184 30.66 17.97 0.72
C LYS A 184 31.20 18.36 2.10
N TYR A 185 30.32 18.81 3.00
CA TYR A 185 30.65 19.20 4.38
C TYR A 185 30.30 18.13 5.42
N ALA A 186 29.98 16.89 5.00
CA ALA A 186 29.70 15.80 5.93
C ALA A 186 30.91 15.54 6.86
N SER A 187 30.62 15.28 8.14
CA SER A 187 31.64 14.98 9.15
C SER A 187 32.37 13.68 8.83
N ALA A 188 33.55 13.48 9.43
CA ALA A 188 34.29 12.22 9.27
C ALA A 188 33.45 11.02 9.72
N ALA A 189 32.74 11.13 10.86
CA ALA A 189 31.84 10.09 11.36
C ALA A 189 30.68 9.79 10.39
N ALA A 190 30.11 10.80 9.73
CA ALA A 190 29.05 10.58 8.74
C ALA A 190 29.56 9.86 7.48
N LYS A 191 30.82 10.13 7.08
CA LYS A 191 31.46 9.43 5.96
C LYS A 191 31.79 7.98 6.29
N GLU A 192 32.24 7.73 7.52
CA GLU A 192 32.56 6.37 8.00
C GLU A 192 31.30 5.50 8.17
N ALA A 193 30.19 6.09 8.62
CA ALA A 193 28.91 5.40 8.76
C ALA A 193 28.10 5.32 7.45
N ASN A 194 28.64 5.78 6.31
CA ASN A 194 27.92 5.78 5.04
C ASN A 194 27.82 4.35 4.50
N ALA A 195 26.62 3.81 4.49
CA ALA A 195 26.35 2.46 4.01
C ALA A 195 25.00 2.44 3.29
N PRO A 196 24.80 1.54 2.31
CA PRO A 196 23.48 1.29 1.76
C PRO A 196 22.52 0.75 2.84
N LEU A 197 21.22 0.91 2.63
CA LEU A 197 20.22 0.35 3.56
C LEU A 197 20.31 -1.18 3.59
N LEU A 198 20.56 -1.78 2.41
CA LEU A 198 20.67 -3.22 2.21
C LEU A 198 21.77 -3.58 1.20
N PRO A 199 22.38 -4.77 1.30
CA PRO A 199 23.21 -5.32 0.23
C PRO A 199 22.40 -5.54 -1.07
N SER A 200 23.03 -5.34 -2.23
CA SER A 200 22.39 -5.54 -3.54
C SER A 200 21.88 -6.98 -3.75
N ASP A 201 22.56 -7.96 -3.15
CA ASP A 201 22.25 -9.38 -3.33
C ASP A 201 21.07 -9.84 -2.47
N ASP A 202 20.59 -9.01 -1.55
CA ASP A 202 19.51 -9.34 -0.62
C ASP A 202 18.17 -8.71 -1.03
N PHE A 203 18.20 -7.69 -1.90
CA PHE A 203 17.00 -6.97 -2.31
C PHE A 203 16.97 -6.75 -3.83
N ILE A 204 16.26 -7.62 -4.52
CA ILE A 204 16.13 -7.60 -5.98
C ILE A 204 14.74 -7.09 -6.33
N VAL A 205 14.66 -6.12 -7.24
CA VAL A 205 13.38 -5.52 -7.67
C VAL A 205 13.28 -5.61 -9.19
N ALA A 206 12.12 -6.06 -9.68
CA ALA A 206 11.75 -6.04 -11.09
C ALA A 206 10.42 -5.32 -11.26
N PHE A 207 10.33 -4.45 -12.27
CA PHE A 207 9.09 -3.79 -12.65
C PHE A 207 8.54 -4.35 -13.96
N HIS A 208 7.22 -4.56 -14.02
CA HIS A 208 6.53 -5.02 -15.21
C HIS A 208 5.30 -4.15 -15.49
N ARG A 209 5.25 -3.56 -16.68
CA ARG A 209 4.11 -2.76 -17.11
C ARG A 209 3.01 -3.64 -17.68
N HIS A 210 1.94 -3.86 -16.92
CA HIS A 210 0.76 -4.60 -17.36
C HIS A 210 -0.55 -4.01 -16.84
N ASP A 211 -1.56 -3.98 -17.70
CA ASP A 211 -2.95 -3.85 -17.27
C ASP A 211 -3.44 -5.20 -16.73
N VAL A 212 -3.51 -5.33 -15.40
CA VAL A 212 -3.88 -6.61 -14.75
C VAL A 212 -5.30 -7.09 -15.08
N LEU A 213 -6.18 -6.22 -15.58
CA LEU A 213 -7.55 -6.60 -15.96
C LEU A 213 -7.64 -7.09 -17.42
N ASN A 214 -6.77 -6.59 -18.29
CA ASN A 214 -6.84 -6.82 -19.73
C ASN A 214 -5.65 -7.60 -20.33
N ALA A 215 -4.53 -7.73 -19.62
CA ALA A 215 -3.39 -8.52 -20.08
C ALA A 215 -3.74 -10.01 -20.17
N ASP A 216 -3.09 -10.71 -21.10
CA ASP A 216 -3.19 -12.16 -21.17
C ASP A 216 -2.58 -12.78 -19.91
N PHE A 217 -3.28 -13.75 -19.32
CA PHE A 217 -2.79 -14.40 -18.11
C PHE A 217 -1.58 -15.29 -18.37
N SER A 218 -1.29 -15.64 -19.62
CA SER A 218 -0.03 -16.29 -20.00
C SER A 218 1.18 -15.37 -19.83
N ASP A 219 1.01 -14.04 -19.89
CA ASP A 219 2.07 -13.06 -19.61
C ASP A 219 2.16 -12.75 -18.10
N LEU A 220 1.02 -12.63 -17.41
CA LEU A 220 0.97 -12.32 -15.98
C LEU A 220 1.28 -13.52 -15.07
N GLY A 221 0.84 -14.71 -15.45
CA GLY A 221 0.96 -15.94 -14.66
C GLY A 221 2.40 -16.27 -14.24
N PRO A 222 3.40 -16.19 -15.15
CA PRO A 222 4.81 -16.37 -14.80
C PRO A 222 5.32 -15.41 -13.73
N LEU A 223 4.82 -14.17 -13.69
CA LEU A 223 5.24 -13.18 -12.68
C LEU A 223 4.77 -13.59 -11.28
N LEU A 224 3.64 -14.30 -11.17
CA LEU A 224 3.06 -14.79 -9.92
C LEU A 224 3.68 -16.10 -9.42
N ASP A 225 4.49 -16.77 -10.23
CA ASP A 225 5.05 -18.08 -9.88
C ASP A 225 5.91 -18.03 -8.63
N GLY A 226 5.61 -18.92 -7.69
CA GLY A 226 6.36 -19.03 -6.44
C GLY A 226 6.21 -17.82 -5.51
N ALA A 227 5.28 -16.89 -5.78
CA ALA A 227 5.04 -15.75 -4.91
C ALA A 227 4.54 -16.22 -3.54
N SER A 228 5.25 -15.81 -2.50
CA SER A 228 4.92 -16.13 -1.10
C SER A 228 3.94 -15.11 -0.52
N LEU A 229 4.04 -13.85 -0.97
CA LEU A 229 3.15 -12.75 -0.63
C LEU A 229 2.77 -12.01 -1.91
N THR A 230 1.48 -11.81 -2.12
CA THR A 230 0.96 -10.90 -3.13
C THR A 230 0.20 -9.78 -2.44
N THR A 231 0.46 -8.54 -2.83
CA THR A 231 -0.18 -7.36 -2.26
C THR A 231 -1.05 -6.66 -3.31
N ILE A 232 -2.19 -6.13 -2.87
CA ILE A 232 -3.01 -5.18 -3.63
C ILE A 232 -3.28 -4.01 -2.70
N MET A 233 -2.44 -2.97 -2.75
CA MET A 233 -2.53 -1.83 -1.85
C MET A 233 -3.04 -0.58 -2.59
N PHE A 234 -4.15 -0.02 -2.13
CA PHE A 234 -4.83 1.18 -2.69
C PHE A 234 -5.15 1.07 -4.18
N THR A 235 -5.40 -0.15 -4.65
CA THR A 235 -5.61 -0.46 -6.08
C THR A 235 -6.90 -1.24 -6.30
N LEU A 236 -7.33 -2.08 -5.34
CA LEU A 236 -8.47 -2.98 -5.53
C LEU A 236 -9.77 -2.22 -5.80
N ASN A 237 -10.00 -1.12 -5.08
CA ASN A 237 -11.15 -0.24 -5.29
C ASN A 237 -11.23 0.29 -6.73
N GLU A 238 -10.09 0.66 -7.34
CA GLU A 238 -10.03 1.13 -8.72
C GLU A 238 -10.28 0.00 -9.72
N LEU A 239 -9.78 -1.21 -9.45
CA LEU A 239 -10.03 -2.38 -10.30
C LEU A 239 -11.52 -2.69 -10.40
N TYR A 240 -12.21 -2.82 -9.27
CA TYR A 240 -13.66 -3.10 -9.29
C TYR A 240 -14.49 -1.94 -9.82
N SER A 241 -14.06 -0.68 -9.58
CA SER A 241 -14.70 0.49 -10.20
C SER A 241 -14.59 0.47 -11.72
N THR A 242 -13.47 -0.05 -12.24
CA THR A 242 -13.23 -0.20 -13.68
C THR A 242 -14.06 -1.35 -14.25
N SER A 243 -14.00 -2.53 -13.63
CA SER A 243 -14.82 -3.68 -14.02
C SER A 243 -14.87 -4.76 -12.95
N VAL A 244 -16.07 -5.00 -12.42
CA VAL A 244 -16.32 -6.07 -11.45
C VAL A 244 -16.01 -7.45 -12.04
N SER A 245 -16.45 -7.72 -13.28
CA SER A 245 -16.29 -9.03 -13.90
C SER A 245 -14.83 -9.35 -14.23
N LEU A 246 -14.07 -8.37 -14.75
CA LEU A 246 -12.65 -8.55 -15.02
C LEU A 246 -11.85 -8.68 -13.73
N THR A 247 -12.20 -7.93 -12.69
CA THR A 247 -11.54 -8.04 -11.38
C THR A 247 -11.76 -9.41 -10.75
N GLN A 248 -13.00 -9.94 -10.78
CA GLN A 248 -13.29 -11.29 -10.30
C GLN A 248 -12.56 -12.35 -11.12
N LYS A 249 -12.52 -12.22 -12.45
CA LYS A 249 -11.74 -13.09 -13.33
C LYS A 249 -10.25 -13.08 -12.95
N PHE A 250 -9.69 -11.89 -12.75
CA PHE A 250 -8.30 -11.72 -12.33
C PHE A 250 -8.01 -12.40 -10.98
N LEU A 251 -8.86 -12.19 -9.97
CA LEU A 251 -8.73 -12.83 -8.64
C LEU A 251 -8.82 -14.36 -8.71
N LEU A 252 -9.68 -14.90 -9.59
CA LEU A 252 -9.78 -16.35 -9.82
C LEU A 252 -8.53 -16.89 -10.52
N ASN A 253 -7.98 -16.17 -11.50
CA ASN A 253 -6.72 -16.55 -12.15
C ASN A 253 -5.55 -16.52 -11.16
N LEU A 254 -5.47 -15.47 -10.33
CA LEU A 254 -4.50 -15.36 -9.23
C LEU A 254 -4.64 -16.54 -8.25
N THR A 255 -5.87 -16.92 -7.89
CA THR A 255 -6.15 -18.10 -7.06
C THR A 255 -5.64 -19.39 -7.69
N ALA A 256 -5.81 -19.55 -9.00
CA ALA A 256 -5.35 -20.75 -9.71
C ALA A 256 -3.82 -20.81 -9.86
N ARG A 257 -3.11 -19.68 -9.74
CA ARG A 257 -1.67 -19.59 -9.95
C ARG A 257 -0.84 -19.62 -8.68
N LEU A 258 -1.31 -18.98 -7.61
CA LEU A 258 -0.55 -18.88 -6.37
C LEU A 258 -0.42 -20.23 -5.66
N PRO A 259 0.77 -20.54 -5.10
CA PRO A 259 0.99 -21.81 -4.42
C PRO A 259 0.22 -21.87 -3.09
N THR A 260 -0.10 -23.09 -2.65
CA THR A 260 -0.66 -23.33 -1.32
C THR A 260 0.25 -22.72 -0.24
N GLY A 261 -0.36 -22.04 0.74
CA GLY A 261 0.35 -21.33 1.80
C GLY A 261 0.69 -19.88 1.48
N ALA A 262 0.64 -19.45 0.21
CA ALA A 262 0.86 -18.05 -0.18
C ALA A 262 -0.17 -17.11 0.47
N LEU A 263 0.24 -15.87 0.71
CA LEU A 263 -0.62 -14.84 1.26
C LEU A 263 -1.08 -13.84 0.20
N LEU A 264 -2.32 -13.39 0.33
CA LEU A 264 -2.86 -12.25 -0.38
C LEU A 264 -3.22 -11.17 0.66
N LEU A 265 -2.50 -10.06 0.62
CA LEU A 265 -2.74 -8.89 1.47
C LEU A 265 -3.40 -7.78 0.66
N VAL A 266 -4.61 -7.41 1.05
CA VAL A 266 -5.34 -6.28 0.48
C VAL A 266 -5.38 -5.15 1.50
N VAL A 267 -4.95 -3.97 1.09
CA VAL A 267 -5.03 -2.74 1.89
C VAL A 267 -5.70 -1.67 1.03
N ASP A 268 -6.73 -1.00 1.51
CA ASP A 268 -7.38 0.04 0.71
C ASP A 268 -8.02 1.13 1.58
N SER A 269 -8.59 2.15 0.95
CA SER A 269 -9.32 3.21 1.64
C SER A 269 -10.63 2.67 2.24
N PRO A 270 -10.93 2.93 3.53
CA PRO A 270 -12.17 2.51 4.15
C PRO A 270 -13.35 3.41 3.77
N GLY A 271 -14.57 2.96 4.06
CA GLY A 271 -15.78 3.79 4.01
C GLY A 271 -16.43 3.89 2.63
N SER A 272 -16.92 5.07 2.23
CA SER A 272 -17.68 5.20 0.97
C SER A 272 -16.86 4.89 -0.29
N TYR A 273 -15.53 4.95 -0.19
CA TYR A 273 -14.60 4.56 -1.24
C TYR A 273 -14.56 3.03 -1.47
N SER A 274 -14.93 2.23 -0.47
CA SER A 274 -14.93 0.77 -0.57
C SER A 274 -16.29 0.21 -1.01
N THR A 275 -16.99 0.92 -1.92
CA THR A 275 -18.29 0.46 -2.42
C THR A 275 -18.41 0.56 -3.93
N VAL A 276 -19.04 -0.43 -4.55
CA VAL A 276 -19.24 -0.50 -6.01
C VAL A 276 -20.71 -0.68 -6.35
N SER A 277 -21.16 0.00 -7.41
CA SER A 277 -22.50 -0.16 -7.98
C SER A 277 -22.49 -1.29 -9.01
N LEU A 278 -23.31 -2.31 -8.80
CA LEU A 278 -23.46 -3.41 -9.77
C LEU A 278 -24.49 -3.03 -10.85
N ASN A 279 -24.16 -3.21 -12.12
CA ASN A 279 -25.08 -3.05 -13.27
C ASN A 279 -25.83 -1.70 -13.29
N GLY A 280 -25.19 -0.61 -12.88
CA GLY A 280 -25.81 0.72 -12.83
C GLY A 280 -26.93 0.86 -11.79
N THR A 281 -27.06 -0.09 -10.86
CA THR A 281 -28.03 -0.01 -9.77
C THR A 281 -27.55 0.95 -8.67
N GLU A 282 -28.51 1.59 -7.97
CA GLU A 282 -28.20 2.41 -6.79
C GLU A 282 -27.62 1.61 -5.62
N LYS A 283 -27.72 0.27 -5.67
CA LYS A 283 -27.26 -0.60 -4.61
C LYS A 283 -25.74 -0.70 -4.63
N LYS A 284 -25.14 -0.13 -3.60
CA LYS A 284 -23.70 -0.16 -3.33
C LYS A 284 -23.34 -1.41 -2.54
N TYR A 285 -22.40 -2.19 -3.04
CA TYR A 285 -21.88 -3.38 -2.37
C TYR A 285 -20.53 -3.06 -1.75
N PRO A 286 -20.31 -3.41 -0.46
CA PRO A 286 -18.99 -3.34 0.14
C PRO A 286 -18.00 -4.18 -0.66
N MET A 287 -16.86 -3.61 -0.97
CA MET A 287 -15.80 -4.23 -1.74
C MET A 287 -15.27 -5.51 -1.11
N GLN A 288 -15.15 -5.50 0.22
CA GLN A 288 -14.87 -6.69 1.02
C GLN A 288 -15.85 -7.82 0.70
N TRP A 289 -17.15 -7.54 0.53
CA TRP A 289 -18.14 -8.57 0.25
C TRP A 289 -17.88 -9.24 -1.11
N LEU A 290 -17.51 -8.47 -2.14
CA LEU A 290 -17.15 -9.01 -3.45
C LEU A 290 -15.85 -9.82 -3.39
N LEU A 291 -14.87 -9.35 -2.61
CA LEU A 291 -13.61 -10.03 -2.37
C LEU A 291 -13.83 -11.37 -1.65
N ASP A 292 -14.52 -11.36 -0.50
CA ASP A 292 -14.84 -12.55 0.29
C ASP A 292 -15.69 -13.54 -0.52
N HIS A 293 -16.68 -13.05 -1.30
CA HIS A 293 -17.48 -13.89 -2.17
C HIS A 293 -16.64 -14.61 -3.24
N THR A 294 -15.59 -13.95 -3.75
CA THR A 294 -14.74 -14.53 -4.79
C THR A 294 -13.72 -15.50 -4.21
N LEU A 295 -13.12 -15.17 -3.06
CA LEU A 295 -12.00 -15.92 -2.48
C LEU A 295 -12.43 -17.05 -1.54
N LEU A 296 -13.53 -16.88 -0.79
CA LEU A 296 -13.94 -17.82 0.26
C LEU A 296 -15.01 -18.82 -0.21
N ARG A 297 -15.41 -18.77 -1.47
CA ARG A 297 -16.44 -19.65 -2.01
C ARG A 297 -15.93 -21.08 -2.12
N GLU A 298 -16.68 -22.02 -1.56
CA GLU A 298 -16.38 -23.44 -1.67
C GLU A 298 -16.32 -23.91 -3.13
N THR A 299 -15.28 -24.68 -3.42
CA THR A 299 -15.12 -25.34 -4.72
C THR A 299 -16.00 -26.58 -4.80
N ARG A 300 -16.29 -27.04 -6.03
CA ARG A 300 -17.05 -28.29 -6.26
C ARG A 300 -16.38 -29.52 -5.67
N THR A 301 -15.07 -29.45 -5.43
CA THR A 301 -14.23 -30.52 -4.88
C THR A 301 -14.11 -30.48 -3.35
N GLY A 302 -14.80 -29.54 -2.69
CA GLY A 302 -14.80 -29.37 -1.24
C GLY A 302 -13.72 -28.38 -0.76
N GLY A 303 -14.13 -27.45 0.11
CA GLY A 303 -13.25 -26.45 0.71
C GLY A 303 -13.14 -25.13 -0.08
N ALA A 304 -12.93 -24.04 0.66
CA ALA A 304 -12.64 -22.73 0.11
C ALA A 304 -11.16 -22.65 -0.32
N PRO A 305 -10.83 -22.00 -1.46
CA PRO A 305 -9.45 -21.87 -1.91
C PRO A 305 -8.62 -20.92 -1.05
N TRP A 306 -9.28 -20.09 -0.24
CA TRP A 306 -8.63 -19.17 0.69
C TRP A 306 -9.21 -19.28 2.09
N GLN A 307 -8.37 -19.04 3.08
CA GLN A 307 -8.73 -18.79 4.47
C GLN A 307 -8.44 -17.33 4.80
N LYS A 308 -9.41 -16.62 5.38
CA LYS A 308 -9.18 -15.27 5.91
C LYS A 308 -8.42 -15.37 7.24
N LEU A 309 -7.32 -14.64 7.36
CA LEU A 309 -6.44 -14.65 8.54
C LEU A 309 -6.64 -13.42 9.41
N ALA A 310 -6.71 -12.23 8.79
CA ALA A 310 -6.85 -10.96 9.50
C ALA A 310 -7.78 -10.00 8.75
N GLU A 311 -8.43 -9.12 9.51
CA GLU A 311 -9.34 -8.09 9.02
C GLU A 311 -9.29 -6.87 9.93
N GLU A 312 -9.17 -5.69 9.31
CA GLU A 312 -9.31 -4.40 9.97
C GLU A 312 -10.20 -3.51 9.10
N GLU A 313 -11.38 -3.14 9.58
CA GLU A 313 -12.32 -2.32 8.80
C GLU A 313 -11.84 -0.86 8.63
N SER A 314 -11.01 -0.38 9.56
CA SER A 314 -10.48 0.99 9.53
C SER A 314 -9.42 1.20 10.62
N LYS A 315 -8.16 1.40 10.21
CA LYS A 315 -7.03 1.74 11.09
C LYS A 315 -6.35 3.03 10.63
N TRP A 316 -5.90 3.83 11.60
CA TRP A 316 -5.06 5.00 11.35
C TRP A 316 -3.59 4.65 11.51
N PHE A 317 -2.79 5.09 10.55
CA PHE A 317 -1.36 5.23 10.64
C PHE A 317 -1.02 6.70 10.90
N ARG A 318 -0.19 6.95 11.92
CA ARG A 318 0.22 8.29 12.35
C ARG A 318 1.72 8.44 12.24
N LEU A 319 2.16 9.52 11.61
CA LEU A 319 3.57 9.86 11.46
C LEU A 319 4.13 10.43 12.76
N ALA A 320 5.38 10.09 13.08
CA ALA A 320 6.10 10.71 14.18
C ALA A 320 6.46 12.17 13.85
N ALA A 321 6.20 13.10 14.78
CA ALA A 321 6.44 14.54 14.59
C ALA A 321 7.93 14.91 14.44
N SER A 322 8.84 14.00 14.82
CA SER A 322 10.29 14.17 14.68
C SER A 322 10.79 13.95 13.24
N LEU A 323 9.99 13.33 12.37
CA LEU A 323 10.37 13.08 10.99
C LEU A 323 10.51 14.39 10.20
N ARG A 324 11.40 14.37 9.21
CA ARG A 324 11.69 15.53 8.36
C ARG A 324 11.61 15.11 6.89
N TYR A 325 10.93 15.94 6.11
CA TYR A 325 10.81 15.77 4.67
C TYR A 325 10.63 17.16 4.02
N PRO A 326 11.03 17.38 2.76
CA PRO A 326 10.97 18.70 2.12
C PRO A 326 9.55 19.27 1.98
N ILE A 327 8.53 18.42 1.98
CA ILE A 327 7.12 18.78 1.87
C ILE A 327 6.29 18.06 2.94
N GLU A 328 5.06 18.53 3.15
CA GLU A 328 4.16 17.96 4.16
C GLU A 328 3.86 16.48 3.88
N LEU A 329 4.07 15.66 4.91
CA LEU A 329 3.72 14.24 4.94
C LEU A 329 2.31 14.08 5.52
N GLU A 330 1.61 13.03 5.09
CA GLU A 330 0.21 12.79 5.49
C GLU A 330 0.04 11.50 6.29
N ASN A 331 -0.83 11.56 7.30
CA ASN A 331 -1.33 10.35 7.96
C ASN A 331 -2.18 9.53 6.98
N MET A 332 -2.18 8.21 7.16
CA MET A 332 -2.91 7.29 6.28
C MET A 332 -4.02 6.60 7.08
N ARG A 333 -5.20 6.48 6.49
CA ARG A 333 -6.28 5.63 7.01
C ARG A 333 -6.53 4.51 6.02
N PHE A 334 -6.62 3.28 6.49
CA PHE A 334 -6.78 2.12 5.64
C PHE A 334 -7.70 1.07 6.28
N GLN A 335 -8.29 0.22 5.45
CA GLN A 335 -8.79 -1.10 5.85
C GLN A 335 -7.80 -2.16 5.37
N LEU A 336 -7.84 -3.35 5.97
CA LEU A 336 -6.96 -4.46 5.65
C LEU A 336 -7.74 -5.77 5.62
N HIS A 337 -7.40 -6.63 4.67
CA HIS A 337 -7.84 -8.02 4.62
C HIS A 337 -6.65 -8.91 4.22
N LEU A 338 -6.37 -9.93 5.02
CA LEU A 338 -5.30 -10.89 4.77
C LEU A 338 -5.88 -12.29 4.57
N TYR A 339 -5.46 -12.96 3.51
CA TYR A 339 -5.90 -14.31 3.16
C TYR A 339 -4.71 -15.23 2.95
N ARG A 340 -4.90 -16.53 3.22
CA ARG A 340 -3.95 -17.60 2.94
C ARG A 340 -4.52 -18.61 1.96
N ARG A 341 -3.73 -18.98 0.96
CA ARG A 341 -4.08 -20.02 0.00
C ARG A 341 -4.08 -21.38 0.69
N THR A 342 -5.17 -22.13 0.59
CA THR A 342 -5.34 -23.43 1.30
C THR A 342 -5.32 -24.65 0.38
N LEU A 343 -5.62 -24.48 -0.91
CA LEU A 343 -5.81 -25.58 -1.86
C LEU A 343 -4.89 -25.47 -3.07
#